data_AF-A0A7V9KP25-F1
#
_entry.id   AF-A0A7V9KP25-F1
#
_cell.length_a   1.000
_cell.length_b   1.000
_cell.length_c   1.000
_cell.angle_alpha   90.00
_cell.angle_beta   90.00
_cell.angle_gamma   90.00
#
_symmetry.space_group_name_H-M   'P 1'
#
loop_
_entity.id
_entity.type
_entity.pdbx_description
1 polymer ?
#
loop_
_entity_poly.entity_id
_entity_poly.type
_entity_poly.pdbx_seq_one_letter_code
_entity_poly.pdbx_strand_id
1 'polypeptide(L)'
;MRKGYIYITSSGYDPEKGKSLNDPYLGRRPTLGACMTNIRNWVAPGDEIYLVSGKIKGVPQFIVGGFEVDKKIDAMTAYRTLPEHRLRLNSEGKLIGNIIIDSKGHQHLLDTHEAASFARRIENYVIGRDPVVLALPHEIKKGREETLYFLRDLFRKDGASPYDILGRASKLDERQLKEVRDWLYSIKTSH
;
A
#
# COMPACT_ATOMS: atom_id res chain seq x y z
N MET A 1 -17.87 -12.26 -5.81
CA MET A 1 -18.09 -11.16 -4.84
C MET A 1 -16.74 -10.50 -4.60
N ARG A 2 -16.65 -9.21 -4.89
CA ARG A 2 -15.40 -8.44 -4.82
C ARG A 2 -15.05 -8.19 -3.35
N LYS A 3 -13.78 -8.38 -2.97
CA LYS A 3 -13.30 -8.11 -1.59
C LYS A 3 -12.05 -7.25 -1.65
N GLY A 4 -11.64 -6.73 -0.50
CA GLY A 4 -10.33 -6.10 -0.42
C GLY A 4 -9.78 -6.08 0.98
N TYR A 5 -8.66 -5.40 1.11
CA TYR A 5 -7.91 -5.31 2.36
C TYR A 5 -7.37 -3.91 2.54
N ILE A 6 -7.43 -3.42 3.78
CA ILE A 6 -6.78 -2.18 4.21
C ILE A 6 -5.76 -2.48 5.30
N TYR A 7 -4.58 -1.86 5.26
CA TYR A 7 -3.52 -2.10 6.23
C TYR A 7 -2.66 -0.88 6.56
N ILE A 8 -1.96 -0.91 7.69
CA ILE A 8 -1.34 0.28 8.30
C ILE A 8 0.14 0.59 7.93
N THR A 9 0.79 0.01 6.93
CA THR A 9 2.27 0.18 6.76
C THR A 9 3.08 0.07 8.09
N SER A 10 4.37 0.37 8.09
CA SER A 10 5.19 0.33 9.33
C SER A 10 5.36 1.74 9.90
N SER A 11 5.71 1.86 11.18
CA SER A 11 5.98 3.16 11.80
C SER A 11 7.02 3.97 11.02
N GLY A 12 6.83 5.28 10.95
CA GLY A 12 7.73 6.20 10.24
C GLY A 12 7.47 6.34 8.74
N TYR A 13 6.58 5.55 8.14
CA TYR A 13 6.23 5.68 6.72
C TYR A 13 5.06 6.64 6.53
N ASP A 14 5.30 7.77 5.88
CA ASP A 14 4.29 8.78 5.58
C ASP A 14 4.79 9.58 4.36
N PRO A 15 3.98 9.73 3.30
CA PRO A 15 4.45 10.33 2.05
C PRO A 15 4.79 11.83 2.18
N GLU A 16 4.35 12.51 3.23
CA GLU A 16 4.60 13.95 3.45
C GLU A 16 5.55 14.21 4.63
N LYS A 17 5.44 13.42 5.71
CA LYS A 17 6.14 13.68 6.99
C LYS A 17 7.18 12.63 7.37
N GLY A 18 7.39 11.59 6.55
CA GLY A 18 8.20 10.44 6.92
C GLY A 18 8.95 9.80 5.76
N LYS A 19 9.18 8.49 5.88
CA LYS A 19 9.80 7.66 4.84
C LYS A 19 8.82 7.48 3.68
N SER A 20 9.37 7.52 2.46
CA SER A 20 8.63 7.24 1.23
C SER A 20 8.01 5.84 1.25
N LEU A 21 6.79 5.75 0.73
CA LEU A 21 6.08 4.49 0.52
C LEU A 21 6.54 3.88 -0.81
N ASN A 22 7.48 2.94 -0.72
CA ASN A 22 7.99 2.22 -1.89
C ASN A 22 7.26 0.89 -2.14
N ASP A 23 6.62 0.34 -1.10
CA ASP A 23 5.89 -0.91 -1.19
C ASP A 23 4.67 -0.91 -0.24
N PRO A 24 3.46 -0.66 -0.75
CA PRO A 24 3.09 -0.69 -2.16
C PRO A 24 3.56 0.58 -2.87
N TYR A 25 3.89 0.46 -4.15
CA TYR A 25 4.05 1.61 -5.04
C TYR A 25 2.67 2.03 -5.56
N LEU A 26 2.32 3.31 -5.44
CA LEU A 26 1.00 3.85 -5.80
C LEU A 26 1.01 4.77 -7.03
N GLY A 27 2.02 4.65 -7.89
CA GLY A 27 2.04 5.42 -9.14
C GLY A 27 1.09 4.87 -10.20
N ARG A 28 1.26 5.32 -11.45
CA ARG A 28 0.37 4.99 -12.60
C ARG A 28 0.14 3.48 -12.76
N ARG A 29 1.17 2.67 -12.49
CA ARG A 29 1.08 1.21 -12.45
C ARG A 29 1.38 0.76 -11.02
N PRO A 30 0.37 0.72 -10.14
CA PRO A 30 0.60 0.43 -8.74
C PRO A 30 1.03 -1.02 -8.56
N THR A 31 1.85 -1.30 -7.55
CA THR A 31 2.36 -2.64 -7.27
C THR A 31 2.47 -2.90 -5.78
N LEU A 32 2.31 -4.16 -5.38
CA LEU A 32 2.68 -4.65 -4.05
C LEU A 32 3.65 -5.81 -4.23
N GLY A 33 4.92 -5.50 -3.94
CA GLY A 33 6.07 -6.37 -4.02
C GLY A 33 6.31 -7.08 -2.69
N ALA A 34 7.56 -7.12 -2.21
CA ALA A 34 8.00 -7.98 -1.10
C ALA A 34 7.22 -7.86 0.24
N CYS A 35 6.50 -6.78 0.50
CA CYS A 35 5.73 -6.55 1.72
C CYS A 35 4.37 -7.27 1.73
N MET A 36 3.72 -7.32 2.91
CA MET A 36 2.35 -7.83 3.12
C MET A 36 2.07 -9.15 2.37
N THR A 37 2.96 -10.14 2.53
CA THR A 37 2.86 -11.46 1.88
C THR A 37 1.52 -12.13 2.16
N ASN A 38 0.96 -11.92 3.35
CA ASN A 38 -0.40 -12.34 3.70
C ASN A 38 -1.46 -11.76 2.74
N ILE A 39 -1.51 -10.44 2.55
CA ILE A 39 -2.47 -9.79 1.64
C ILE A 39 -2.25 -10.27 0.21
N ARG A 40 -1.00 -10.30 -0.25
CA ARG A 40 -0.65 -10.81 -1.59
C ARG A 40 -1.16 -12.23 -1.83
N ASN A 41 -1.14 -13.09 -0.81
CA ASN A 41 -1.66 -14.44 -0.91
C ASN A 41 -3.19 -14.47 -0.97
N TRP A 42 -3.87 -13.56 -0.29
CA TRP A 42 -5.33 -13.58 -0.16
C TRP A 42 -6.09 -12.89 -1.28
N VAL A 43 -5.47 -11.93 -1.96
CA VAL A 43 -6.11 -11.19 -3.06
C VAL A 43 -6.07 -11.95 -4.39
N ALA A 44 -7.09 -11.71 -5.20
CA ALA A 44 -7.23 -12.17 -6.58
C ALA A 44 -7.46 -10.97 -7.53
N PRO A 45 -7.31 -11.15 -8.86
CA PRO A 45 -7.74 -10.13 -9.83
C PRO A 45 -9.16 -9.61 -9.56
N GLY A 46 -9.31 -8.29 -9.58
CA GLY A 46 -10.55 -7.58 -9.26
C GLY A 46 -10.72 -7.21 -7.79
N ASP A 47 -9.94 -7.78 -6.86
CA ASP A 47 -9.93 -7.34 -5.45
C ASP A 47 -9.23 -5.99 -5.28
N GLU A 48 -9.38 -5.35 -4.12
CA GLU A 48 -8.77 -4.04 -3.83
C GLU A 48 -7.82 -4.06 -2.64
N ILE A 49 -6.80 -3.20 -2.71
CA ILE A 49 -5.82 -3.01 -1.65
C ILE A 49 -5.75 -1.53 -1.31
N TYR A 50 -5.95 -1.19 -0.05
CA TYR A 50 -5.78 0.15 0.50
C TYR A 50 -4.74 0.17 1.60
N LEU A 51 -4.15 1.34 1.85
CA LEU A 51 -3.18 1.52 2.92
C LEU A 51 -3.41 2.81 3.70
N VAL A 52 -3.09 2.71 4.98
CA VAL A 52 -3.02 3.82 5.92
C VAL A 52 -1.55 4.10 6.19
N SER A 53 -1.18 5.39 6.31
CA SER A 53 0.18 5.78 6.66
C SER A 53 0.59 5.22 8.03
N GLY A 54 1.89 5.08 8.23
CA GLY A 54 2.47 4.58 9.46
C GLY A 54 2.44 5.62 10.57
N LYS A 55 2.54 5.14 11.81
CA LYS A 55 2.56 6.01 12.98
C LYS A 55 3.80 6.91 12.99
N ILE A 56 3.59 8.21 13.15
CA ILE A 56 4.61 9.24 13.41
C ILE A 56 4.13 10.09 14.59
N LYS A 57 5.04 10.42 15.52
CA LYS A 57 4.67 11.19 16.73
C LYS A 57 4.14 12.57 16.33
N GLY A 58 2.94 12.90 16.80
CA GLY A 58 2.29 14.20 16.54
C GLY A 58 1.70 14.36 15.14
N VAL A 59 1.69 13.31 14.31
CA VAL A 59 1.16 13.35 12.95
C VAL A 59 -0.02 12.37 12.85
N PRO A 60 -1.25 12.85 12.58
CA PRO A 60 -2.40 11.97 12.35
C PRO A 60 -2.16 11.06 11.15
N GLN A 61 -2.40 9.76 11.33
CA GLN A 61 -2.39 8.79 10.24
C GLN A 61 -3.59 9.01 9.32
N PHE A 62 -3.42 8.72 8.03
CA PHE A 62 -4.49 8.85 7.06
C PHE A 62 -4.48 7.70 6.06
N ILE A 63 -5.63 7.41 5.43
CA ILE A 63 -5.68 6.52 4.27
C ILE A 63 -4.96 7.22 3.11
N VAL A 64 -3.82 6.67 2.69
CA VAL A 64 -3.00 7.25 1.63
C VAL A 64 -3.66 7.04 0.27
N GLY A 65 -4.27 5.87 0.09
CA GLY A 65 -4.89 5.48 -1.16
C GLY A 65 -5.02 3.97 -1.30
N GLY A 66 -5.29 3.53 -2.52
CA GLY A 66 -5.38 2.13 -2.88
C GLY A 66 -5.52 1.92 -4.38
N PHE A 67 -5.63 0.66 -4.78
CA PHE A 67 -5.76 0.25 -6.18
C PHE A 67 -6.50 -1.09 -6.30
N GLU A 68 -7.01 -1.36 -7.49
CA GLU A 68 -7.58 -2.66 -7.86
C GLU A 68 -6.48 -3.60 -8.34
N VAL A 69 -6.51 -4.87 -7.93
CA VAL A 69 -5.60 -5.91 -8.40
C VAL A 69 -5.91 -6.26 -9.85
N ASP A 70 -4.98 -5.98 -10.76
CA ASP A 70 -5.08 -6.39 -12.17
C ASP A 70 -4.64 -7.85 -12.31
N LYS A 71 -3.45 -8.19 -11.81
CA LYS A 71 -2.90 -9.55 -11.88
C LYS A 71 -1.81 -9.81 -10.86
N LYS A 72 -1.50 -11.10 -10.70
CA LYS A 72 -0.39 -11.61 -9.89
C LYS A 72 0.60 -12.32 -10.79
N ILE A 73 1.88 -12.04 -10.59
CA ILE A 73 2.98 -12.64 -11.35
C ILE A 73 4.08 -13.08 -10.38
N ASP A 74 4.98 -13.95 -10.85
CA ASP A 74 6.20 -14.27 -10.10
C ASP A 74 7.23 -13.13 -10.18
N ALA A 75 8.17 -13.11 -9.24
CA ALA A 75 9.19 -12.07 -9.18
C ALA A 75 10.09 -11.99 -10.43
N MET A 76 10.39 -13.10 -11.11
CA MET A 76 11.21 -13.10 -12.32
C MET A 76 10.47 -12.43 -13.48
N THR A 77 9.18 -12.73 -13.64
CA THR A 77 8.31 -12.03 -14.60
C THR A 77 8.22 -10.54 -14.27
N ALA A 78 8.08 -10.18 -12.99
CA ALA A 78 8.09 -8.77 -12.57
C ALA A 78 9.42 -8.11 -12.93
N TYR A 79 10.56 -8.73 -12.61
CA TYR A 79 11.88 -8.22 -12.93
C TYR A 79 12.04 -7.94 -14.43
N ARG A 80 11.59 -8.86 -15.29
CA ARG A 80 11.69 -8.72 -16.75
C ARG A 80 10.78 -7.61 -17.30
N THR A 81 9.58 -7.48 -16.77
CA THR A 81 8.52 -6.64 -17.37
C THR A 81 8.34 -5.26 -16.72
N LEU A 82 8.98 -5.02 -15.58
CA LEU A 82 8.86 -3.79 -14.77
C LEU A 82 10.24 -3.26 -14.34
N PRO A 83 11.12 -2.87 -15.29
CA PRO A 83 12.46 -2.38 -14.96
C PRO A 83 12.46 -1.16 -14.02
N GLU A 84 11.41 -0.34 -14.04
CA GLU A 84 11.21 0.82 -13.19
C GLU A 84 10.97 0.48 -11.71
N HIS A 85 10.55 -0.75 -11.41
CA HIS A 85 10.25 -1.22 -10.04
C HIS A 85 11.36 -2.08 -9.43
N ARG A 86 12.46 -2.29 -10.15
CA ARG A 86 13.66 -2.96 -9.61
C ARG A 86 14.26 -2.16 -8.46
N LEU A 87 14.67 -2.83 -7.39
CA LEU A 87 15.37 -2.18 -6.28
C LEU A 87 16.61 -1.43 -6.78
N ARG A 88 16.71 -0.16 -6.45
CA ARG A 88 17.88 0.69 -6.77
C ARG A 88 17.94 1.88 -5.82
N LEU A 89 19.11 2.51 -5.74
CA LEU A 89 19.24 3.83 -5.12
C LEU A 89 18.94 4.90 -6.17
N ASN A 90 18.18 5.92 -5.79
CA ASN A 90 18.01 7.11 -6.62
C ASN A 90 19.22 8.07 -6.49
N SER A 91 19.18 9.22 -7.17
CA SER A 91 20.24 10.25 -7.14
C SER A 91 20.51 10.82 -5.74
N GLU A 92 19.58 10.67 -4.80
CA GLU A 92 19.71 11.11 -3.41
C GLU A 92 20.18 9.97 -2.48
N GLY A 93 20.53 8.80 -3.03
CA GLY A 93 20.90 7.62 -2.24
C GLY A 93 19.71 6.96 -1.52
N LYS A 94 18.47 7.32 -1.85
CA LYS A 94 17.27 6.68 -1.27
C LYS A 94 16.93 5.41 -2.04
N LEU A 95 16.67 4.34 -1.30
CA LEU A 95 16.18 3.08 -1.87
C LEU A 95 14.79 3.28 -2.46
N ILE A 96 14.60 2.86 -3.70
CA ILE A 96 13.33 2.86 -4.45
C ILE A 96 13.13 1.52 -5.16
N GLY A 97 11.89 1.26 -5.60
CA GLY A 97 11.50 -0.02 -6.19
C GLY A 97 11.08 -1.04 -5.13
N ASN A 98 10.42 -2.11 -5.57
CA ASN A 98 9.91 -3.18 -4.71
C ASN A 98 10.07 -4.59 -5.30
N ILE A 99 10.79 -4.73 -6.43
CA ILE A 99 11.25 -6.01 -6.95
C ILE A 99 12.61 -6.30 -6.32
N ILE A 100 12.62 -7.29 -5.43
CA ILE A 100 13.73 -7.59 -4.52
C ILE A 100 14.70 -8.67 -5.03
N ILE A 101 14.69 -8.94 -6.33
CA ILE A 101 15.52 -9.97 -6.94
C ILE A 101 16.53 -9.38 -7.93
N ASP A 102 17.64 -10.08 -8.15
CA ASP A 102 18.60 -9.79 -9.22
C ASP A 102 18.20 -10.46 -10.55
N SER A 103 19.05 -10.33 -11.57
CA SER A 103 18.82 -10.92 -12.90
C SER A 103 18.82 -12.46 -12.93
N LYS A 104 19.33 -13.10 -11.88
CA LYS A 104 19.40 -14.56 -11.71
C LYS A 104 18.28 -15.08 -10.79
N GLY A 105 17.48 -14.19 -10.21
CA GLY A 105 16.42 -14.55 -9.26
C GLY A 105 16.88 -14.67 -7.81
N HIS A 106 18.13 -14.32 -7.50
CA HIS A 106 18.61 -14.27 -6.12
C HIS A 106 18.16 -12.99 -5.43
N GLN A 107 18.24 -12.99 -4.09
CA GLN A 107 17.94 -11.81 -3.29
C GLN A 107 18.86 -10.64 -3.69
N HIS A 108 18.26 -9.49 -4.01
CA HIS A 108 19.01 -8.31 -4.39
C HIS A 108 19.85 -7.80 -3.21
N LEU A 109 21.06 -7.30 -3.47
CA LEU A 109 21.98 -6.82 -2.42
C LEU A 109 21.46 -5.63 -1.60
N LEU A 110 20.44 -4.94 -2.11
CA LEU A 110 19.78 -3.81 -1.44
C LEU A 110 18.52 -4.23 -0.69
N ASP A 111 18.12 -5.49 -0.78
CA ASP A 111 16.98 -5.99 -0.04
C ASP A 111 17.34 -6.14 1.43
N THR A 112 16.55 -5.52 2.30
CA THR A 112 16.80 -5.48 3.75
C THR A 112 16.00 -6.52 4.51
N HIS A 113 15.25 -7.36 3.81
CA HIS A 113 14.49 -8.44 4.42
C HIS A 113 15.39 -9.62 4.81
N GLU A 114 15.05 -10.28 5.91
CA GLU A 114 15.72 -11.51 6.35
C GLU A 114 15.73 -12.58 5.25
N ALA A 115 16.89 -13.18 5.01
CA ALA A 115 17.09 -14.22 3.99
C ALA A 115 16.15 -15.43 4.19
N ALA A 116 15.88 -15.81 5.44
CA ALA A 116 14.93 -16.87 5.78
C ALA A 116 13.49 -16.58 5.30
N SER A 117 13.16 -15.31 5.06
CA SER A 117 11.86 -14.87 4.56
C SER A 117 11.82 -14.63 3.05
N PHE A 118 12.93 -14.78 2.34
CA PHE A 118 13.05 -14.41 0.94
C PHE A 118 12.12 -15.22 0.03
N ALA A 119 12.09 -16.56 0.20
CA ALA A 119 11.27 -17.45 -0.64
C ALA A 119 9.79 -17.04 -0.68
N ARG A 120 9.18 -16.76 0.47
CA ARG A 120 7.79 -16.30 0.55
C ARG A 120 7.55 -14.87 0.02
N ARG A 121 8.60 -14.05 -0.12
CA ARG A 121 8.49 -12.65 -0.57
C ARG A 121 8.54 -12.51 -2.09
N ILE A 122 9.08 -13.50 -2.79
CA ILE A 122 9.15 -13.50 -4.26
C ILE A 122 7.90 -14.10 -4.94
N GLU A 123 6.97 -14.66 -4.17
CA GLU A 123 5.71 -15.23 -4.65
C GLU A 123 4.60 -14.17 -4.74
N ASN A 124 3.70 -14.26 -5.72
CA ASN A 124 2.49 -13.42 -5.77
C ASN A 124 2.79 -11.90 -5.84
N TYR A 125 3.74 -11.47 -6.68
CA TYR A 125 3.94 -10.04 -6.95
C TYR A 125 2.68 -9.45 -7.58
N VAL A 126 2.10 -8.43 -6.95
CA VAL A 126 0.82 -7.86 -7.37
C VAL A 126 1.06 -6.66 -8.28
N ILE A 127 0.41 -6.68 -9.44
CA ILE A 127 0.23 -5.51 -10.30
C ILE A 127 -1.21 -5.05 -10.15
N GLY A 128 -1.37 -3.75 -9.93
CA GLY A 128 -2.68 -3.12 -9.86
C GLY A 128 -2.98 -2.19 -11.03
N ARG A 129 -4.19 -1.65 -10.98
CA ARG A 129 -4.76 -0.65 -11.88
C ARG A 129 -5.64 0.33 -11.10
N ASP A 130 -6.02 1.42 -11.76
CA ASP A 130 -6.95 2.42 -11.25
C ASP A 130 -6.61 2.93 -9.83
N PRO A 131 -5.37 3.40 -9.60
CA PRO A 131 -4.98 3.89 -8.28
C PRO A 131 -5.75 5.17 -7.92
N VAL A 132 -6.22 5.24 -6.68
CA VAL A 132 -6.75 6.47 -6.06
C VAL A 132 -5.84 6.83 -4.89
N VAL A 133 -5.21 7.99 -4.97
CA VAL A 133 -4.17 8.42 -4.01
C VAL A 133 -4.39 9.87 -3.61
N LEU A 134 -4.29 10.15 -2.31
CA LEU A 134 -4.23 11.49 -1.76
C LEU A 134 -2.76 11.96 -1.81
N ALA A 135 -2.43 12.77 -2.81
CA ALA A 135 -1.06 13.16 -3.14
C ALA A 135 -0.81 14.66 -3.03
N LEU A 136 -1.84 15.50 -3.19
CA LEU A 136 -1.71 16.94 -3.06
C LEU A 136 -1.77 17.38 -1.59
N PRO A 137 -1.10 18.48 -1.19
CA PRO A 137 -1.08 18.92 0.21
C PRO A 137 -2.48 19.10 0.84
N HIS A 138 -3.45 19.63 0.07
CA HIS A 138 -4.82 19.80 0.57
C HIS A 138 -5.56 18.46 0.74
N GLU A 139 -5.35 17.50 -0.18
CA GLU A 139 -5.90 16.15 -0.08
C GLU A 139 -5.36 15.42 1.15
N ILE A 140 -4.05 15.51 1.38
CA ILE A 140 -3.39 14.89 2.53
C ILE A 140 -3.90 15.52 3.83
N LYS A 141 -3.96 16.85 3.90
CA LYS A 141 -4.48 17.57 5.07
C LYS A 141 -5.90 17.10 5.41
N LYS A 142 -6.81 17.10 4.43
CA LYS A 142 -8.19 16.64 4.61
C LYS A 142 -8.26 15.15 4.99
N GLY A 143 -7.44 14.31 4.36
CA GLY A 143 -7.30 12.90 4.71
C GLY A 143 -6.90 12.69 6.17
N ARG A 144 -5.98 13.50 6.70
CA ARG A 144 -5.57 13.47 8.12
C ARG A 144 -6.68 13.89 9.07
N GLU A 145 -7.46 14.89 8.68
CA GLU A 145 -8.58 15.40 9.48
C GLU A 145 -9.72 14.38 9.56
N GLU A 146 -10.00 13.65 8.47
CA GLU A 146 -11.20 12.83 8.36
C GLU A 146 -10.99 11.32 8.60
N THR A 147 -9.78 10.78 8.36
CA THR A 147 -9.56 9.33 8.32
C THR A 147 -10.05 8.60 9.57
N LEU A 148 -9.77 9.12 10.77
CA LEU A 148 -10.15 8.42 11.99
C LEU A 148 -11.66 8.30 12.14
N TYR A 149 -12.40 9.38 11.84
CA TYR A 149 -13.86 9.36 11.87
C TYR A 149 -14.42 8.43 10.80
N PHE A 150 -13.89 8.53 9.57
CA PHE A 150 -14.28 7.67 8.46
C PHE A 150 -14.09 6.18 8.78
N LEU A 151 -12.95 5.79 9.35
CA LEU A 151 -12.68 4.40 9.73
C LEU A 151 -13.61 3.90 10.84
N ARG A 152 -13.95 4.73 11.83
CA ARG A 152 -14.90 4.37 12.89
C ARG A 152 -16.28 4.06 12.30
N ASP A 153 -16.75 4.91 11.38
CA ASP A 153 -18.05 4.72 10.71
C ASP A 153 -18.05 3.48 9.82
N LEU A 154 -17.02 3.33 8.96
CA LEU A 154 -16.86 2.23 8.02
C LEU A 154 -16.87 0.85 8.70
N PHE A 155 -16.20 0.73 9.85
CA PHE A 155 -16.08 -0.52 10.60
C PHE A 155 -17.07 -0.66 11.75
N ARG A 156 -17.85 0.38 12.07
CA ARG A 156 -18.76 0.43 13.23
C ARG A 156 -18.02 0.09 14.54
N LYS A 157 -16.84 0.67 14.71
CA LYS A 157 -15.97 0.46 15.87
C LYS A 157 -15.53 1.78 16.46
N ASP A 158 -15.52 1.86 17.78
CA ASP A 158 -14.81 2.89 18.51
C ASP A 158 -13.30 2.57 18.54
N GLY A 159 -12.46 3.60 18.50
CA GLY A 159 -11.01 3.43 18.56
C GLY A 159 -10.30 4.78 18.53
N ALA A 160 -9.26 4.96 19.34
CA ALA A 160 -8.54 6.24 19.45
C ALA A 160 -7.55 6.46 18.29
N SER A 161 -7.24 5.41 17.52
CA SER A 161 -6.33 5.44 16.40
C SER A 161 -6.78 4.46 15.29
N PRO A 162 -6.26 4.58 14.05
CA PRO A 162 -6.53 3.60 13.01
C PRO A 162 -6.14 2.17 13.40
N TYR A 163 -5.10 2.00 14.23
CA TYR A 163 -4.67 0.68 14.70
C TYR A 163 -5.70 0.03 15.62
N ASP A 164 -6.36 0.81 16.48
CA ASP A 164 -7.41 0.28 17.37
C ASP A 164 -8.63 -0.24 16.59
N ILE A 165 -8.87 0.30 15.39
CA ILE A 165 -10.00 -0.06 14.52
C ILE A 165 -9.64 -1.23 13.60
N LEU A 166 -8.47 -1.16 12.96
CA LEU A 166 -8.05 -2.05 11.87
C LEU A 166 -7.12 -3.18 12.31
N GLY A 167 -6.49 -3.07 13.48
CA GLY A 167 -5.26 -3.79 13.78
C GLY A 167 -4.18 -3.50 12.73
N ARG A 168 -3.35 -4.51 12.40
CA ARG A 168 -2.33 -4.34 11.35
C ARG A 168 -2.92 -4.32 9.93
N ALA A 169 -4.00 -5.06 9.72
CA ALA A 169 -4.74 -5.19 8.46
C ALA A 169 -6.16 -5.70 8.73
N SER A 170 -7.12 -5.28 7.91
CA SER A 170 -8.51 -5.71 7.97
C SER A 170 -9.06 -6.01 6.58
N LYS A 171 -10.00 -6.96 6.51
CA LYS A 171 -10.74 -7.30 5.29
C LYS A 171 -11.89 -6.30 5.11
N LEU A 172 -12.18 -5.97 3.86
CA LEU A 172 -13.30 -5.14 3.42
C LEU A 172 -14.27 -5.97 2.59
N ASP A 173 -15.56 -5.80 2.84
CA ASP A 173 -16.63 -6.27 1.96
C ASP A 173 -16.92 -5.26 0.83
N GLU A 174 -17.76 -5.65 -0.13
CA GLU A 174 -18.05 -4.85 -1.32
C GLU A 174 -18.67 -3.48 -1.02
N ARG A 175 -19.50 -3.39 0.02
CA ARG A 175 -20.08 -2.12 0.48
C ARG A 175 -18.97 -1.22 1.02
N GLN A 176 -18.11 -1.76 1.88
CA GLN A 176 -17.00 -1.02 2.46
C GLN A 176 -15.98 -0.56 1.40
N LEU A 177 -15.72 -1.38 0.37
CA LEU A 177 -14.88 -0.98 -0.76
C LEU A 177 -15.42 0.25 -1.47
N LYS A 178 -16.73 0.25 -1.75
CA LYS A 178 -17.40 1.39 -2.37
C LYS A 178 -17.28 2.63 -1.49
N GLU A 179 -17.55 2.51 -0.18
CA GLU A 179 -17.46 3.61 0.77
C GLU A 179 -16.04 4.21 0.85
N VAL A 180 -14.99 3.39 0.89
CA VAL A 180 -13.60 3.86 0.86
C VAL A 180 -13.29 4.61 -0.43
N ARG A 181 -13.72 4.06 -1.57
CA ARG A 181 -13.48 4.68 -2.88
C ARG A 181 -14.19 6.02 -3.01
N ASP A 182 -15.47 6.07 -2.65
CA ASP A 182 -16.29 7.28 -2.73
C ASP A 182 -15.73 8.37 -1.80
N TRP A 183 -15.30 8.01 -0.60
CA TRP A 183 -14.66 8.94 0.33
C TRP A 183 -13.32 9.46 -0.19
N LEU A 184 -12.47 8.60 -0.77
CA LEU A 184 -11.23 9.06 -1.40
C LEU A 184 -11.51 10.04 -2.55
N TYR A 185 -12.47 9.74 -3.42
CA TYR A 185 -12.84 10.65 -4.51
C TYR A 185 -13.44 11.96 -4.02
N SER A 186 -14.27 11.94 -2.98
CA SER A 186 -14.85 13.16 -2.43
C SER A 186 -13.78 14.11 -1.89
N ILE A 187 -12.71 13.58 -1.28
CA ILE A 187 -11.55 14.39 -0.88
C ILE A 187 -10.86 15.00 -2.11
N LYS A 188 -10.62 14.21 -3.16
CA LYS A 188 -9.94 14.69 -4.38
C LYS A 188 -10.71 15.76 -5.14
N THR A 189 -12.03 15.76 -5.05
CA THR A 189 -12.90 16.76 -5.73
C THR A 189 -13.28 17.95 -4.84
N SER A 190 -12.90 17.93 -3.55
CA SER A 190 -13.15 19.04 -2.64
C SER A 190 -12.09 20.12 -2.85
N HIS A 191 -12.48 21.25 -3.44
CA HIS A 191 -11.64 22.45 -3.58
C HIS A 191 -11.92 23.46 -2.48
#